data_AF-A0A7S1MUR9-F1
#
_entry.id   AF-A0A7S1MUR9-F1
#
_cell.length_a   1.000
_cell.length_b   1.000
_cell.length_c   1.000
_cell.angle_alpha   90.00
_cell.angle_beta   90.00
_cell.angle_gamma   90.00
#
_symmetry.space_group_name_H-M   'P 1'
#
loop_
_entity.id
_entity.type
_entity.pdbx_description
1 polymer ?
#
loop_
_entity_poly.entity_id
_entity_poly.type
_entity_poly.pdbx_seq_one_letter_code
_entity_poly.pdbx_strand_id
1 'polypeptide(L)'
;KQWLSSSLLSSSIPPEAIELTVAHTFISPLPYSPPSTPFVGLMRFLTLLTTHSWSSSPLIVDLNFESEPLSDDAFSECVNLCTTLSASSRPPLLICTSTDMQGMRWTRDSPSPVVWKRAVSLASASLSSLRKSIVDGREKRIRRVMGRDLSDYDVLIHLNTGVALNKACP
;
A
#
# COMPACT_ATOMS: atom_id res chain seq x y z
N LYS A 1 -3.52 -7.05 3.26
CA LYS A 1 -2.85 -7.37 4.55
C LYS A 1 -1.91 -8.59 4.47
N GLN A 2 -2.36 -9.76 4.00
CA GLN A 2 -1.50 -10.97 3.90
C GLN A 2 -0.16 -10.72 3.18
N TRP A 3 -0.17 -10.01 2.05
CA TRP A 3 1.05 -9.65 1.31
C TRP A 3 2.04 -8.80 2.13
N LEU A 4 1.54 -7.89 2.97
CA LEU A 4 2.42 -7.06 3.83
C LEU A 4 3.06 -7.91 4.93
N SER A 5 2.29 -8.82 5.54
CA SER A 5 2.78 -9.73 6.56
C SER A 5 3.80 -10.73 6.01
N SER A 6 3.59 -11.24 4.79
CA SER A 6 4.61 -12.04 4.11
C SER A 6 5.84 -11.23 3.75
N SER A 7 5.68 -9.94 3.47
CA SER A 7 6.81 -9.04 3.15
C SER A 7 7.50 -8.45 4.39
N LEU A 8 7.08 -8.83 5.60
CA LEU A 8 7.58 -8.29 6.88
C LEU A 8 7.39 -6.78 7.04
N LEU A 9 6.33 -6.21 6.45
CA LEU A 9 6.00 -4.79 6.50
C LEU A 9 4.82 -4.46 7.43
N SER A 10 4.06 -5.47 7.87
CA SER A 10 2.78 -5.26 8.56
C SER A 10 2.89 -4.59 9.93
N SER A 11 4.06 -4.63 10.58
CA SER A 11 4.32 -3.94 11.85
C SER A 11 4.84 -2.51 11.67
N SER A 12 5.30 -2.17 10.46
CA SER A 12 5.98 -0.89 10.19
C SER A 12 5.11 0.12 9.44
N ILE A 13 4.01 -0.34 8.83
CA ILE A 13 3.03 0.49 8.14
C ILE A 13 1.69 0.39 8.86
N PRO A 14 1.09 1.52 9.28
CA PRO A 14 -0.22 1.51 9.93
C PRO A 14 -1.29 0.84 9.05
N PRO A 15 -2.16 -0.01 9.64
CA PRO A 15 -3.17 -0.72 8.88
C PRO A 15 -4.17 0.23 8.20
N GLU A 16 -4.51 1.34 8.85
CA GLU A 16 -5.44 2.36 8.32
C GLU A 16 -4.89 2.99 7.03
N ALA A 17 -3.58 3.31 7.00
CA ALA A 17 -2.93 3.86 5.81
C ALA A 17 -3.03 2.89 4.62
N ILE A 18 -2.86 1.59 4.88
CA ILE A 18 -3.00 0.55 3.86
C ILE A 18 -4.45 0.40 3.40
N GLU A 19 -5.40 0.41 4.34
CA GLU A 19 -6.83 0.31 4.05
C GLU A 19 -7.30 1.47 3.18
N LEU A 20 -6.89 2.69 3.49
CA LEU A 20 -7.17 3.88 2.67
C LEU A 20 -6.53 3.78 1.29
N THR A 21 -5.29 3.29 1.21
CA THR A 21 -4.61 3.09 -0.08
C THR A 21 -5.35 2.06 -0.95
N VAL A 22 -5.88 1.00 -0.34
CA VAL A 22 -6.72 0.02 -1.05
C VAL A 22 -8.08 0.63 -1.42
N ALA A 23 -8.73 1.36 -0.50
CA ALA A 23 -10.02 2.02 -0.74
C ALA A 23 -9.96 2.95 -1.95
N HIS A 24 -8.87 3.70 -2.10
CA HIS A 24 -8.63 4.52 -3.28
C HIS A 24 -8.78 3.74 -4.60
N THR A 25 -8.31 2.50 -4.66
CA THR A 25 -8.41 1.66 -5.88
C THR A 25 -9.85 1.25 -6.25
N PHE A 26 -10.78 1.34 -5.29
CA PHE A 26 -12.21 1.09 -5.50
C PHE A 26 -12.98 2.37 -5.81
N ILE A 27 -12.68 3.46 -5.09
CA ILE A 27 -13.36 4.75 -5.20
C ILE A 27 -12.97 5.50 -6.48
N SER A 28 -11.69 5.48 -6.83
CA SER A 28 -11.14 6.15 -8.00
C SER A 28 -10.59 5.13 -9.00
N PRO A 29 -11.46 4.32 -9.65
CA PRO A 29 -11.02 3.17 -10.43
C PRO A 29 -10.44 3.54 -11.80
N LEU A 30 -10.63 4.79 -12.26
CA LEU A 30 -10.23 5.26 -13.58
C LEU A 30 -8.74 4.96 -13.88
N PRO A 31 -8.39 4.48 -15.08
CA PRO A 31 -9.24 4.28 -16.28
C PRO A 31 -10.04 2.97 -16.31
N TYR A 32 -10.06 2.20 -15.22
CA TYR A 32 -10.73 0.90 -15.13
C TYR A 32 -12.07 0.97 -14.37
N SER A 33 -12.75 -0.17 -14.21
CA SER A 33 -13.92 -0.35 -13.31
C SER A 33 -13.47 -0.78 -11.91
N PRO A 34 -14.25 -0.62 -10.82
CA PRO A 34 -13.85 -1.10 -9.49
C PRO A 34 -13.43 -2.58 -9.49
N PRO A 35 -12.39 -2.98 -8.72
CA PRO A 35 -11.93 -4.37 -8.68
C PRO A 35 -13.05 -5.36 -8.30
N SER A 36 -13.37 -6.29 -9.19
CA SER A 36 -14.41 -7.31 -8.95
C SER A 36 -13.88 -8.59 -8.28
N THR A 37 -12.56 -8.75 -8.19
CA THR A 37 -11.93 -9.90 -7.53
C THR A 37 -10.80 -9.46 -6.61
N PRO A 38 -10.51 -10.22 -5.54
CA PRO A 38 -9.39 -9.92 -4.63
C PRO A 38 -8.03 -9.88 -5.35
N PHE A 39 -7.87 -10.70 -6.39
CA PHE A 39 -6.65 -10.75 -7.19
C PHE A 39 -6.43 -9.44 -7.98
N VAL A 40 -7.48 -8.94 -8.64
CA VAL A 40 -7.43 -7.65 -9.34
C VAL A 40 -7.18 -6.52 -8.34
N GLY A 41 -7.84 -6.55 -7.18
CA GLY A 41 -7.62 -5.57 -6.11
C GLY A 41 -6.16 -5.54 -5.65
N LEU A 42 -5.55 -6.70 -5.40
CA LEU A 42 -4.13 -6.81 -5.05
C LEU A 42 -3.23 -6.25 -6.17
N MET A 43 -3.47 -6.62 -7.43
CA MET A 43 -2.69 -6.12 -8.57
C MET A 43 -2.77 -4.60 -8.69
N ARG A 44 -3.94 -4.01 -8.48
CA ARG A 44 -4.11 -2.55 -8.52
C ARG A 44 -3.47 -1.85 -7.35
N PHE A 45 -3.61 -2.40 -6.15
CA PHE A 45 -2.91 -1.90 -4.97
C PHE A 45 -1.40 -1.87 -5.19
N LEU A 46 -0.81 -2.98 -5.66
CA LEU A 46 0.61 -3.02 -5.94
C LEU A 46 1.00 -2.04 -7.06
N THR A 47 0.15 -1.91 -8.09
CA THR A 47 0.40 -0.96 -9.19
C THR A 47 0.44 0.47 -8.67
N LEU A 48 -0.57 0.85 -7.87
CA LEU A 48 -0.65 2.16 -7.22
C LEU A 48 0.61 2.45 -6.37
N LEU A 49 1.07 1.48 -5.57
CA LEU A 49 2.32 1.62 -4.81
C LEU A 49 3.52 1.96 -5.69
N THR A 50 3.60 1.41 -6.89
CA THR A 50 4.75 1.59 -7.80
C THR A 50 4.65 2.78 -8.74
N THR A 51 3.44 3.20 -9.10
CA THR A 51 3.23 4.25 -10.10
C THR A 51 2.95 5.61 -9.50
N HIS A 52 2.39 5.65 -8.28
CA HIS A 52 2.07 6.92 -7.62
C HIS A 52 3.33 7.63 -7.14
N SER A 53 3.39 8.95 -7.34
CA SER A 53 4.53 9.79 -6.99
C SER A 53 4.42 10.29 -5.54
N TRP A 54 4.54 9.36 -4.58
CA TRP A 54 4.35 9.56 -3.13
C TRP A 54 5.08 10.75 -2.51
N SER A 55 6.23 11.15 -3.06
CA SER A 55 7.02 12.30 -2.58
C SER A 55 6.45 13.66 -3.01
N SER A 56 5.74 13.68 -4.14
CA SER A 56 5.28 14.90 -4.81
C SER A 56 3.79 15.17 -4.64
N SER A 57 2.97 14.13 -4.51
CA SER A 57 1.52 14.25 -4.49
C SER A 57 0.91 13.40 -3.37
N PRO A 58 -0.01 13.98 -2.58
CA PRO A 58 -0.79 13.18 -1.65
C PRO A 58 -1.70 12.22 -2.40
N LEU A 59 -2.02 11.10 -1.75
CA LEU A 59 -3.11 10.24 -2.18
C LEU A 59 -4.41 10.79 -1.61
N ILE A 60 -5.35 11.18 -2.47
CA ILE A 60 -6.65 11.71 -2.03
C ILE A 60 -7.66 10.57 -2.06
N VAL A 61 -8.35 10.39 -0.94
CA VAL A 61 -9.31 9.30 -0.73
C VAL A 61 -10.64 9.89 -0.30
N ASP A 62 -11.58 9.92 -1.23
CA ASP A 62 -12.94 10.39 -0.99
C ASP A 62 -13.83 9.28 -0.45
N LEU A 63 -13.91 9.13 0.87
CA LEU A 63 -14.76 8.12 1.48
C LEU A 63 -16.27 8.41 1.32
N ASN A 64 -16.65 9.65 0.98
CA ASN A 64 -18.03 10.11 0.87
C ASN A 64 -18.46 10.32 -0.58
N PHE A 65 -17.74 9.74 -1.55
CA PHE A 65 -17.90 9.98 -2.98
C PHE A 65 -19.33 9.79 -3.52
N GLU A 66 -20.16 9.00 -2.84
CA GLU A 66 -21.57 8.77 -3.23
C GLU A 66 -22.53 9.84 -2.72
N SER A 67 -22.25 10.45 -1.56
CA SER A 67 -23.16 11.39 -0.90
C SER A 67 -22.72 12.84 -1.07
N GLU A 68 -21.47 13.13 -0.77
CA GLU A 68 -20.89 14.48 -0.77
C GLU A 68 -19.46 14.37 -1.31
N PRO A 69 -19.27 14.46 -2.63
CA PRO A 69 -17.96 14.34 -3.23
C PRO A 69 -17.05 15.49 -2.80
N LEU A 70 -15.77 15.19 -2.64
CA LEU A 70 -14.74 16.20 -2.38
C LEU A 70 -14.73 17.23 -3.52
N SER A 71 -14.91 18.50 -3.17
CA SER A 71 -14.82 19.63 -4.10
C SER A 71 -13.40 19.82 -4.64
N ASP A 72 -13.28 20.38 -5.84
CA ASP A 72 -11.99 20.74 -6.46
C ASP A 72 -11.15 21.70 -5.59
N ASP A 73 -11.82 22.55 -4.81
CA ASP A 73 -11.17 23.46 -3.86
C ASP A 73 -10.49 22.67 -2.72
N ALA A 74 -11.17 21.68 -2.15
CA ALA A 74 -10.62 20.80 -1.12
C ALA A 74 -9.46 19.94 -1.67
N PHE A 75 -9.54 19.50 -2.92
CA PHE A 75 -8.43 18.84 -3.61
C PHE A 75 -7.21 19.76 -3.70
N SER A 76 -7.41 21.00 -4.14
CA SER A 76 -6.36 22.00 -4.28
C SER A 76 -5.74 22.36 -2.92
N GLU A 77 -6.56 22.44 -1.87
CA GLU A 77 -6.12 22.66 -0.50
C GLU A 77 -5.20 21.53 -0.01
N CYS A 78 -5.57 20.26 -0.23
CA CYS A 78 -4.74 19.12 0.12
C CYS A 78 -3.34 19.21 -0.52
N VAL A 79 -3.30 19.47 -1.83
CA VAL A 79 -2.03 19.59 -2.57
C VAL A 79 -1.19 20.78 -2.05
N ASN A 80 -1.83 21.91 -1.78
CA ASN A 80 -1.15 23.09 -1.22
C ASN A 80 -0.58 22.83 0.18
N LEU A 81 -1.34 22.18 1.05
CA LEU A 81 -0.86 21.80 2.39
C LEU A 81 0.32 20.82 2.30
N CYS A 82 0.28 19.85 1.39
CA CYS A 82 1.38 18.91 1.21
C CYS A 82 2.66 19.57 0.66
N THR A 83 2.52 20.55 -0.25
CA THR A 83 3.65 21.25 -0.86
C THR A 83 4.32 22.25 0.08
N THR A 84 3.55 22.88 0.98
CA THR A 84 4.07 23.83 1.98
C THR A 84 4.86 23.16 3.11
N LEU A 85 4.65 21.87 3.37
CA LEU A 85 5.43 21.12 4.35
C LEU A 85 6.90 21.02 3.93
N SER A 86 7.79 21.33 4.86
CA SER A 86 9.24 21.18 4.68
C SER A 86 9.58 19.73 4.31
N ALA A 87 10.54 19.54 3.40
CA ALA A 87 10.95 18.20 2.97
C ALA A 87 11.44 17.32 4.14
N SER A 88 12.04 17.93 5.17
CA SER A 88 12.53 17.24 6.38
C SER A 88 11.43 16.73 7.30
N SER A 89 10.25 17.37 7.30
CA SER A 89 9.12 17.01 8.17
C SER A 89 8.04 16.21 7.44
N ARG A 90 8.24 15.90 6.16
CA ARG A 90 7.24 15.26 5.31
C ARG A 90 7.32 13.74 5.44
N PRO A 91 6.25 13.06 5.87
CA PRO A 91 6.16 11.61 5.78
C PRO A 91 6.34 11.10 4.35
N PRO A 92 6.83 9.87 4.15
CA PRO A 92 7.02 9.31 2.81
C PRO A 92 5.70 8.96 2.10
N LEU A 93 4.58 8.98 2.84
CA LEU A 93 3.23 8.65 2.41
C LEU A 93 2.27 9.68 3.00
N LEU A 94 1.53 10.40 2.16
CA LEU A 94 0.49 11.34 2.58
C LEU A 94 -0.85 10.87 2.02
N ILE A 95 -1.86 10.76 2.89
CA ILE A 95 -3.19 10.27 2.53
C ILE A 95 -4.24 11.25 3.02
N CYS A 96 -4.71 12.11 2.12
CA CYS A 96 -5.72 13.11 2.43
C CYS A 96 -7.14 12.50 2.32
N THR A 97 -8.00 12.89 3.25
CA THR A 97 -9.42 12.50 3.26
C THR A 97 -10.27 13.74 3.58
N SER A 98 -11.59 13.66 3.43
CA SER A 98 -12.52 14.74 3.81
C SER A 98 -12.38 15.19 5.28
N THR A 99 -11.81 14.35 6.15
CA THR A 99 -11.59 14.65 7.57
C THR A 99 -10.13 14.98 7.92
N ASP A 100 -9.21 14.84 6.97
CA ASP A 100 -7.78 15.13 7.16
C ASP A 100 -7.19 15.65 5.85
N MET A 101 -7.20 16.97 5.67
CA MET A 101 -6.63 17.63 4.48
C MET A 101 -5.10 17.68 4.50
N GLN A 102 -4.46 17.54 5.67
CA GLN A 102 -3.01 17.48 5.77
C GLN A 102 -2.45 16.10 5.36
N GLY A 103 -3.28 15.08 5.45
CA GLY A 103 -2.98 13.70 5.06
C GLY A 103 -1.91 13.01 5.91
N MET A 104 -1.71 13.48 7.13
CA MET A 104 -0.69 13.00 8.06
C MET A 104 -1.27 12.19 9.23
N ARG A 105 -2.60 12.13 9.37
CA ARG A 105 -3.27 11.52 10.54
C ARG A 105 -2.80 10.10 10.84
N TRP A 106 -2.54 9.31 9.80
CA TRP A 106 -2.09 7.93 9.94
C TRP A 106 -0.63 7.70 9.55
N THR A 107 0.06 8.73 9.05
CA THR A 107 1.39 8.55 8.44
C THR A 107 2.49 9.40 9.06
N ARG A 108 2.14 10.26 10.02
CA ARG A 108 3.07 11.18 10.70
C ARG A 108 4.32 10.48 11.23
N ASP A 109 4.14 9.40 11.99
CA ASP A 109 5.24 8.74 12.71
C ASP A 109 5.74 7.47 12.01
N SER A 110 4.92 6.88 11.12
CA SER A 110 5.26 5.68 10.39
C SER A 110 4.47 5.59 9.08
N PRO A 111 5.04 5.02 7.99
CA PRO A 111 6.33 4.33 7.92
C PRO A 111 7.54 5.26 7.83
N SER A 112 8.72 4.74 8.17
CA SER A 112 9.97 5.43 7.87
C SER A 112 10.23 5.46 6.35
N PRO A 113 11.01 6.42 5.84
CA PRO A 113 11.31 6.51 4.40
C PRO A 113 11.96 5.24 3.84
N VAL A 114 12.80 4.57 4.63
CA VAL A 114 13.46 3.31 4.25
C VAL A 114 12.46 2.17 4.13
N VAL A 115 11.56 2.03 5.11
CA VAL A 115 10.47 1.04 5.07
C VAL A 115 9.58 1.27 3.86
N TRP A 116 9.22 2.53 3.59
CA TRP A 116 8.37 2.86 2.44
C TRP A 116 9.04 2.56 1.11
N LYS A 117 10.30 2.98 0.91
CA LYS A 117 11.07 2.67 -0.30
C LYS A 117 11.17 1.17 -0.53
N ARG A 118 11.36 0.40 0.55
CA ARG A 118 11.36 -1.05 0.49
C ARG A 118 10.01 -1.62 0.10
N ALA A 119 8.91 -1.10 0.65
CA ALA A 119 7.55 -1.53 0.29
C ALA A 119 7.28 -1.33 -1.21
N VAL A 120 7.69 -0.19 -1.78
CA VAL A 120 7.58 0.10 -3.21
C VAL A 120 8.45 -0.84 -4.06
N SER A 121 9.69 -1.11 -3.63
CA SER A 121 10.58 -2.06 -4.31
C SER A 121 9.99 -3.48 -4.36
N LEU A 122 9.52 -3.97 -3.21
CA LEU A 122 8.88 -5.28 -3.08
C LEU A 122 7.58 -5.35 -3.90
N ALA A 123 6.81 -4.27 -3.97
CA ALA A 123 5.61 -4.19 -4.81
C ALA A 123 5.95 -4.33 -6.30
N SER A 124 7.02 -3.66 -6.76
CA SER A 124 7.52 -3.76 -8.15
C SER A 124 7.98 -5.17 -8.51
N ALA A 125 8.76 -5.81 -7.64
CA ALA A 125 9.18 -7.19 -7.82
C ALA A 125 7.99 -8.17 -7.83
N SER A 126 7.03 -7.96 -6.91
CA SER A 126 5.80 -8.74 -6.80
C SER A 126 4.96 -8.64 -8.07
N LEU A 127 4.73 -7.43 -8.59
CA LEU A 127 4.00 -7.21 -9.84
C LEU A 127 4.66 -7.87 -11.03
N SER A 128 5.98 -7.74 -11.14
CA SER A 128 6.75 -8.35 -12.23
C SER A 128 6.61 -9.87 -12.22
N SER A 129 6.65 -10.48 -11.03
CA SER A 129 6.44 -11.91 -10.84
C SER A 129 4.99 -12.34 -11.13
N LEU A 130 3.98 -11.57 -10.70
CA LEU A 130 2.57 -11.83 -11.00
C LEU A 130 2.29 -11.76 -12.50
N ARG A 131 2.72 -10.69 -13.17
CA ARG A 131 2.54 -10.52 -14.62
C ARG A 131 3.14 -11.69 -15.42
N LYS A 132 4.37 -12.09 -15.11
CA LYS A 132 4.99 -13.28 -15.72
C LYS A 132 4.21 -14.56 -15.44
N SER A 133 3.69 -14.72 -14.23
CA SER A 133 2.93 -15.93 -13.86
C SER A 133 1.58 -16.02 -14.57
N ILE A 134 0.92 -14.88 -14.82
CA ILE A 134 -0.32 -14.79 -15.60
C ILE A 134 -0.06 -15.19 -17.04
N VAL A 135 0.98 -14.62 -17.68
CA VAL A 135 1.35 -14.93 -19.07
C VAL A 135 1.71 -16.40 -19.24
N ASP A 136 2.44 -16.96 -18.28
CA ASP A 136 2.85 -18.37 -18.29
C ASP A 136 1.71 -19.36 -17.96
N GLY A 137 0.52 -18.89 -17.55
CA GLY A 137 -0.59 -19.75 -17.11
C GLY A 137 -0.28 -20.57 -15.84
N ARG A 138 0.71 -20.17 -15.05
CA ARG A 138 1.21 -20.94 -13.90
C ARG A 138 0.69 -20.39 -12.57
N GLU A 139 -0.57 -20.67 -12.25
CA GLU A 139 -1.23 -20.25 -10.99
C GLU A 139 -0.44 -20.60 -9.73
N LYS A 140 0.27 -21.75 -9.72
CA LYS A 140 1.11 -22.17 -8.58
C LYS A 140 2.20 -21.15 -8.22
N ARG A 141 2.58 -20.25 -9.13
CA ARG A 141 3.56 -19.17 -8.87
C ARG A 141 2.96 -17.97 -8.16
N ILE A 142 1.64 -17.80 -8.15
CA ILE A 142 0.97 -16.67 -7.45
C ILE A 142 1.25 -16.73 -5.95
N ARG A 143 1.27 -17.94 -5.35
CA ARG A 143 1.65 -18.12 -3.93
C ARG A 143 3.07 -17.66 -3.63
N ARG A 144 3.97 -17.72 -4.62
CA ARG A 144 5.38 -17.34 -4.48
C ARG A 144 5.56 -15.83 -4.35
N VAL A 145 4.60 -15.03 -4.82
CA VAL A 145 4.56 -13.57 -4.65
C VAL A 145 4.20 -13.17 -3.22
N MET A 146 3.51 -14.06 -2.50
CA MET A 146 3.34 -13.97 -1.05
C MET A 146 4.50 -14.66 -0.30
N GLY A 147 5.61 -14.92 -0.99
CA GLY A 147 6.83 -15.44 -0.41
C GLY A 147 7.65 -14.33 0.26
N ARG A 148 8.41 -14.70 1.28
CA ARG A 148 9.37 -13.81 1.95
C ARG A 148 10.62 -13.69 1.09
N ASP A 149 10.92 -12.48 0.60
CA ASP A 149 12.27 -12.16 0.15
C ASP A 149 13.06 -11.62 1.36
N LEU A 150 14.09 -12.36 1.76
CA LEU A 150 14.91 -12.09 2.93
C LEU A 150 16.33 -11.64 2.54
N SER A 151 16.62 -11.49 1.25
CA SER A 151 17.96 -11.24 0.73
C SER A 151 18.56 -9.89 1.17
N ASP A 152 17.72 -8.87 1.38
CA ASP A 152 18.14 -7.51 1.74
C ASP A 152 18.34 -7.29 3.26
N TYR A 153 18.28 -8.34 4.10
CA TYR A 153 18.51 -8.21 5.54
C TYR A 153 19.96 -8.56 5.91
N ASP A 154 20.60 -7.68 6.69
CA ASP A 154 21.98 -7.91 7.17
C ASP A 154 22.09 -9.14 8.09
N VAL A 155 21.05 -9.40 8.90
CA VAL A 155 21.01 -10.50 9.88
C VAL A 155 19.62 -11.12 9.89
N LEU A 156 19.57 -12.46 9.84
CA LEU A 156 18.33 -13.24 9.95
C LEU A 156 18.33 -14.07 11.25
N ILE A 157 17.37 -13.80 12.12
CA ILE A 157 17.17 -14.55 13.37
C ILE A 157 15.93 -15.43 13.22
N HIS A 158 16.14 -16.75 13.20
CA HIS A 158 15.06 -17.73 13.13
C HIS A 158 14.55 -18.05 14.54
N LEU A 159 13.36 -17.57 14.86
CA LEU A 159 12.69 -17.88 16.13
C LEU A 159 11.84 -19.16 15.97
N ASN A 160 12.06 -20.13 16.85
CA ASN A 160 11.18 -21.28 17.02
C ASN A 160 10.40 -21.11 18.32
N THR A 161 9.08 -21.07 18.26
CA THR A 161 8.22 -20.82 19.42
C THR A 161 8.13 -22.00 20.38
N GLY A 162 8.67 -23.19 20.04
CA GLY A 162 8.61 -24.41 20.87
C GLY A 162 7.20 -24.99 21.07
N VAL A 163 6.16 -24.19 20.80
CA VAL A 163 4.75 -24.57 20.80
C VAL A 163 4.34 -24.86 19.36
N ALA A 164 3.90 -26.09 19.10
CA ALA A 164 3.22 -26.44 17.87
C ALA A 164 1.92 -25.62 17.79
N LEU A 165 1.89 -24.57 16.98
CA LEU A 165 0.63 -23.96 16.58
C LEU A 165 -0.12 -25.02 15.77
N ASN A 166 -1.07 -25.70 16.42
CA ASN A 166 -2.02 -26.58 15.76
C ASN A 166 -2.70 -25.79 14.65
N LYS A 167 -2.22 -25.94 13.42
CA LYS A 167 -2.89 -25.43 12.23
C LYS A 167 -4.16 -26.23 12.06
N ALA A 168 -5.25 -25.75 12.63
CA ALA A 168 -6.58 -26.06 12.12
C ALA A 168 -6.67 -25.45 10.72
N CYS A 169 -6.50 -26.29 9.70
CA CYS A 169 -6.98 -25.99 8.35
C CYS A 169 -8.52 -26.13 8.35
N PRO A 170 -9.28 -25.13 7.91
CA PRO A 170 -10.41 -25.36 7.02
C PRO A 170 -9.94 -25.60 5.58
#